data_AF-A0A919CFX9-F1
#
_entry.id   AF-A0A919CFX9-F1
#
_cell.length_a   1.000
_cell.length_b   1.000
_cell.length_c   1.000
_cell.angle_alpha   90.00
_cell.angle_beta   90.00
_cell.angle_gamma   90.00
#
_symmetry.space_group_name_H-M   'P 1'
#
loop_
_entity.id
_entity.type
_entity.pdbx_description
1 polymer ?
#
loop_
_entity_poly.entity_id
_entity_poly.type
_entity_poly.pdbx_seq_one_letter_code
_entity_poly.pdbx_strand_id
1 'polypeptide(L)'
;MSEHTAGRDALPPPVYVRVAQEAAELAVEAADSAMFAACRAAGRTAAMLESRMHTAHQHACDAQKWARWAASWQQDGVTVFTLANYAARAVTAAVHAQHAAHVEITAEVLHTQLERPLTAAERAEKDREARREEAEEEARERAATGMDAENRHTDLMNRFYAEHHVPRLGWTAGHVRVLEAAGSGRLYWKDHTARQARTHGMWEGGRRISRERVKALFASRFLCWAAPPAGGARVLALTPSGRTALALARLFPQGLFPDDQTAYLARYARAARRWMTSDDKKDAARRLPPLGRSALRAYRPPVTLAEQQARAEQQAADQWEDEGGYCPGVLTPRPAPAPHARTTPPTVRTAAADSPKAEVAAESTARPRFHPQGLRARRQRQKAAARTLTTPVQRPQRALTTGEQHRVQRMKLLNLQGALLMGILDPVPNPSPMSEEQGAWVRENAWPHHMLKIEAKYPFGFARWSMCERGTCWNCWTNRCDLCVHRQQDGPTVDNNTDWIYSTTGHVIAQFIPRPNSEPCVWWCRCACAKTGPTPTKSRERQPDQGQPYDNEPGADTAGGYASDRNQKALF
;
A
#
# COMPACT_ATOMS: atom_id res chain seq x y z
N MET A 1 13.53 -13.37 -3.37
CA MET A 1 13.19 -14.07 -2.11
C MET A 1 14.38 -14.89 -1.62
N SER A 2 15.47 -14.23 -1.22
CA SER A 2 16.68 -14.89 -0.70
C SER A 2 17.22 -14.28 0.61
N GLU A 3 16.46 -13.43 1.30
CA GLU A 3 17.00 -12.55 2.36
C GLU A 3 16.67 -12.94 3.81
N HIS A 4 16.04 -14.09 4.07
CA HIS A 4 15.73 -14.50 5.47
C HIS A 4 16.72 -15.48 6.11
N THR A 5 17.89 -15.67 5.49
CA THR A 5 19.06 -16.38 6.06
C THR A 5 20.26 -15.45 6.24
N ALA A 6 20.04 -14.14 6.41
CA ALA A 6 21.11 -13.15 6.53
C ALA A 6 21.97 -13.27 7.81
N GLY A 7 21.61 -14.13 8.77
CA GLY A 7 22.29 -14.24 10.07
C GLY A 7 22.94 -15.59 10.41
N ARG A 8 22.93 -16.57 9.51
CA ARG A 8 23.47 -17.92 9.78
C ARG A 8 24.49 -18.31 8.72
N ASP A 9 25.61 -18.87 9.14
CA ASP A 9 26.49 -19.57 8.20
C ASP A 9 25.72 -20.79 7.70
N ALA A 10 25.65 -20.92 6.39
CA ALA A 10 25.18 -22.14 5.79
C ALA A 10 26.23 -23.21 6.09
N LEU A 11 25.91 -24.19 6.93
CA LEU A 11 26.81 -25.32 7.17
C LEU A 11 27.06 -26.02 5.83
N PRO A 12 28.23 -26.62 5.62
CA PRO A 12 28.47 -27.34 4.38
C PRO A 12 27.43 -28.47 4.24
N PRO A 13 26.92 -28.74 3.02
CA PRO A 13 25.87 -29.74 2.77
C PRO A 13 26.02 -31.08 3.52
N PRO A 14 27.24 -31.68 3.62
CA PRO A 14 27.43 -32.94 4.34
C PRO A 14 27.10 -32.86 5.83
N VAL A 15 27.26 -31.70 6.47
CA VAL A 15 26.98 -31.51 7.90
C VAL A 15 25.47 -31.57 8.15
N TYR A 16 24.65 -30.99 7.27
CA TYR A 16 23.19 -31.08 7.40
C TYR A 16 22.69 -32.52 7.29
N VAL A 17 23.25 -33.30 6.35
CA VAL A 17 22.88 -34.71 6.21
C VAL A 17 23.30 -35.53 7.42
N ARG A 18 24.51 -35.31 7.95
CA ARG A 18 24.98 -35.97 9.17
C ARG A 18 24.06 -35.67 10.36
N VAL A 19 23.72 -34.40 10.59
CA VAL A 19 22.79 -34.01 11.67
C VAL A 19 21.42 -34.65 11.50
N ALA A 20 20.91 -34.73 10.27
CA ALA A 20 19.63 -35.39 9.99
C ALA A 20 19.67 -36.90 10.30
N GLN A 21 20.78 -37.57 9.96
CA GLN A 21 21.01 -39.00 10.25
C GLN A 21 21.11 -39.25 11.76
N GLU A 22 21.91 -38.47 12.46
CA GLU A 22 22.06 -38.56 13.93
C GLU A 22 20.72 -38.33 14.65
N ALA A 23 19.91 -37.38 14.18
CA ALA A 23 18.56 -37.19 14.70
C ALA A 23 17.66 -38.41 14.45
N ALA A 24 17.74 -39.03 13.27
CA ALA A 24 16.97 -40.22 12.98
C ALA A 24 17.37 -41.42 13.86
N GLU A 25 18.65 -41.58 14.16
CA GLU A 25 19.16 -42.61 15.08
C GLU A 25 18.60 -42.43 16.49
N LEU A 26 18.70 -41.22 17.05
CA LEU A 26 18.14 -40.89 18.37
C LEU A 26 16.62 -41.12 18.45
N ALA A 27 15.90 -40.84 17.35
CA ALA A 27 14.46 -41.06 17.28
C ALA A 27 14.09 -42.56 17.31
N VAL A 28 14.88 -43.39 16.64
CA VAL A 28 14.71 -44.86 16.61
C VAL A 28 14.99 -45.44 17.98
N GLU A 29 16.08 -45.05 18.63
CA GLU A 29 16.42 -45.51 19.99
C GLU A 29 15.30 -45.18 21.01
N ALA A 30 14.68 -43.99 20.87
CA ALA A 30 13.53 -43.60 21.68
C ALA A 30 12.30 -44.49 21.41
N ALA A 31 12.00 -44.77 20.14
CA ALA A 31 10.89 -45.64 19.76
C ALA A 31 11.10 -47.08 20.26
N ASP A 32 12.33 -47.62 20.16
CA ASP A 32 12.68 -48.95 20.68
C ASP A 32 12.54 -49.00 22.20
N SER A 33 12.99 -47.96 22.90
CA SER A 33 12.80 -47.83 24.35
C SER A 33 11.33 -47.85 24.76
N ALA A 34 10.47 -47.13 24.03
CA ALA A 34 9.03 -47.13 24.25
C ALA A 34 8.40 -48.51 23.94
N MET A 35 8.87 -49.19 22.89
CA MET A 35 8.46 -50.55 22.55
C MET A 35 8.82 -51.55 23.64
N PHE A 36 10.05 -51.53 24.15
CA PHE A 36 10.47 -52.39 25.27
C PHE A 36 9.66 -52.10 26.54
N ALA A 37 9.30 -50.85 26.81
CA ALA A 37 8.44 -50.49 27.93
C ALA A 37 7.02 -51.05 27.77
N ALA A 38 6.44 -50.97 26.57
CA ALA A 38 5.13 -51.53 26.26
C ALA A 38 5.12 -53.07 26.36
N CYS A 39 6.13 -53.76 25.82
CA CYS A 39 6.25 -55.22 25.87
C CYS A 39 6.38 -55.77 27.30
N ARG A 40 6.96 -55.00 28.23
CA ARG A 40 7.09 -55.39 29.65
C ARG A 40 5.87 -55.02 30.50
N ALA A 41 4.92 -54.26 29.95
CA ALA A 41 3.77 -53.80 30.71
C ALA A 41 2.75 -54.91 30.91
N ALA A 42 2.29 -55.10 32.14
CA ALA A 42 1.14 -55.94 32.46
C ALA A 42 0.06 -55.10 33.18
N GLY A 43 -1.21 -55.33 32.82
CA GLY A 43 -2.36 -54.73 33.50
C GLY A 43 -2.73 -53.31 33.02
N ARG A 44 -3.17 -52.46 33.96
CA ARG A 44 -3.89 -51.20 33.65
C ARG A 44 -3.08 -50.13 32.91
N THR A 45 -1.75 -50.23 32.87
CA THR A 45 -0.85 -49.28 32.21
C THR A 45 -0.50 -49.65 30.77
N ALA A 46 -0.86 -50.85 30.31
CA ALA A 46 -0.48 -51.37 29.00
C ALA A 46 -0.96 -50.48 27.83
N ALA A 47 -2.24 -50.09 27.82
CA ALA A 47 -2.81 -49.25 26.76
C ALA A 47 -2.15 -47.87 26.64
N MET A 48 -1.75 -47.26 27.77
CA MET A 48 -1.02 -45.99 27.76
C MET A 48 0.38 -46.16 27.18
N LEU A 49 1.10 -47.22 27.53
CA LEU A 49 2.44 -47.49 27.03
C LEU A 49 2.43 -47.87 25.54
N GLU A 50 1.40 -48.58 25.09
CA GLU A 50 1.17 -48.88 23.67
C GLU A 50 0.89 -47.60 22.86
N SER A 51 0.07 -46.68 23.38
CA SER A 51 -0.14 -45.36 22.75
C SER A 51 1.15 -44.54 22.65
N ARG A 52 1.99 -44.56 23.70
CA ARG A 52 3.30 -43.91 23.70
C ARG A 52 4.25 -44.54 22.68
N MET A 53 4.30 -45.86 22.61
CA MET A 53 5.07 -46.61 21.62
C MET A 53 4.66 -46.21 20.19
N HIS A 54 3.36 -46.20 19.87
CA HIS A 54 2.90 -45.80 18.54
C HIS A 54 3.27 -44.36 18.19
N THR A 55 3.10 -43.44 19.15
CA THR A 55 3.45 -42.02 18.95
C THR A 55 4.95 -41.84 18.74
N ALA A 56 5.79 -42.49 19.55
CA ALA A 56 7.25 -42.46 19.40
C ALA A 56 7.69 -43.08 18.06
N HIS A 57 7.09 -44.21 17.67
CA HIS A 57 7.38 -44.86 16.40
C HIS A 57 7.01 -43.99 15.19
N GLN A 58 5.85 -43.32 15.22
CA GLN A 58 5.45 -42.40 14.16
C GLN A 58 6.48 -41.27 13.98
N HIS A 59 6.93 -40.67 15.08
CA HIS A 59 7.95 -39.62 15.04
C HIS A 59 9.33 -40.14 14.58
N ALA A 60 9.70 -41.37 14.92
CA ALA A 60 10.90 -42.02 14.40
C ALA A 60 10.84 -42.23 12.88
N CYS A 61 9.68 -42.68 12.35
CA CYS A 61 9.48 -42.79 10.90
C CYS A 61 9.61 -41.44 10.20
N ASP A 62 9.06 -40.36 10.79
CA ASP A 62 9.22 -39.01 10.26
C ASP A 62 10.69 -38.58 10.26
N ALA A 63 11.42 -38.78 11.37
CA ALA A 63 12.84 -38.43 11.45
C ALA A 63 13.66 -39.17 10.38
N GLN A 64 13.46 -40.47 10.22
CA GLN A 64 14.11 -41.27 9.17
C GLN A 64 13.77 -40.79 7.76
N LYS A 65 12.51 -40.44 7.52
CA LYS A 65 12.06 -39.91 6.22
C LYS A 65 12.82 -38.62 5.88
N TRP A 66 12.92 -37.68 6.82
CA TRP A 66 13.65 -36.43 6.62
C TRP A 66 15.15 -36.67 6.43
N ALA A 67 15.75 -37.61 7.17
CA ALA A 67 17.15 -37.99 6.99
C ALA A 67 17.44 -38.60 5.61
N ARG A 68 16.57 -39.52 5.14
CA ARG A 68 16.66 -40.11 3.80
C ARG A 68 16.52 -39.05 2.71
N TRP A 69 15.59 -38.10 2.88
CA TRP A 69 15.45 -36.98 1.95
C TRP A 69 16.67 -36.07 1.97
N ALA A 70 17.22 -35.72 3.13
CA ALA A 70 18.46 -34.96 3.20
C ALA A 70 19.61 -35.64 2.44
N ALA A 71 19.79 -36.96 2.62
CA ALA A 71 20.83 -37.72 1.94
C ALA A 71 20.63 -37.83 0.42
N SER A 72 19.43 -38.18 -0.03
CA SER A 72 19.10 -38.29 -1.46
C SER A 72 19.27 -36.94 -2.17
N TRP A 73 18.73 -35.88 -1.58
CA TRP A 73 18.72 -34.57 -2.21
C TRP A 73 20.11 -33.91 -2.21
N GLN A 74 21.00 -34.29 -1.28
CA GLN A 74 22.40 -33.88 -1.35
C GLN A 74 23.08 -34.42 -2.62
N GLN A 75 22.77 -35.66 -3.02
CA GLN A 75 23.31 -36.26 -4.26
C GLN A 75 22.79 -35.53 -5.50
N ASP A 76 21.57 -34.99 -5.43
CA ASP A 76 20.94 -34.22 -6.50
C ASP A 76 21.42 -32.75 -6.58
N GLY A 77 22.35 -32.34 -5.72
CA GLY A 77 22.97 -31.00 -5.77
C GLY A 77 22.04 -29.84 -5.39
N VAL A 78 21.02 -30.10 -4.55
CA VAL A 78 20.03 -29.05 -4.22
C VAL A 78 20.58 -27.95 -3.32
N THR A 79 19.84 -26.83 -3.26
CA THR A 79 20.22 -25.67 -2.47
C THR A 79 20.41 -26.01 -0.99
N VAL A 80 21.42 -25.40 -0.37
CA VAL A 80 21.75 -25.60 1.05
C VAL A 80 20.57 -25.32 1.99
N PHE A 81 19.69 -24.38 1.62
CA PHE A 81 18.47 -24.07 2.37
C PHE A 81 17.54 -25.29 2.52
N THR A 82 17.39 -26.09 1.46
CA THR A 82 16.55 -27.29 1.47
C THR A 82 17.12 -28.34 2.42
N LEU A 83 18.43 -28.55 2.39
CA LEU A 83 19.12 -29.49 3.28
C LEU A 83 19.03 -29.05 4.74
N ALA A 84 19.20 -27.76 5.02
CA ALA A 84 19.03 -27.19 6.35
C ALA A 84 17.62 -27.40 6.89
N ASN A 85 16.59 -27.26 6.05
CA ASN A 85 15.21 -27.48 6.43
C ASN A 85 14.95 -28.98 6.73
N TYR A 86 15.44 -29.90 5.91
CA TYR A 86 15.31 -31.33 6.18
C TYR A 86 16.02 -31.75 7.47
N ALA A 87 17.23 -31.25 7.72
CA ALA A 87 17.93 -31.49 8.97
C ALA A 87 17.15 -30.97 10.18
N ALA A 88 16.63 -29.74 10.11
CA ALA A 88 15.81 -29.18 11.19
C ALA A 88 14.54 -29.99 11.46
N ARG A 89 13.85 -30.46 10.41
CA ARG A 89 12.65 -31.31 10.57
C ARG A 89 12.98 -32.69 11.14
N ALA A 90 14.12 -33.26 10.79
CA ALA A 90 14.61 -34.51 11.38
C ALA A 90 14.87 -34.34 12.89
N VAL A 91 15.57 -33.27 13.29
CA VAL A 91 15.83 -32.96 14.71
C VAL A 91 14.53 -32.76 15.49
N THR A 92 13.58 -31.98 14.97
CA THR A 92 12.28 -31.78 15.64
C THR A 92 11.50 -33.09 15.80
N ALA A 93 11.52 -33.96 14.78
CA ALA A 93 10.88 -35.27 14.87
C ALA A 93 11.56 -36.17 15.93
N ALA A 94 12.89 -36.11 16.05
CA ALA A 94 13.63 -36.83 17.09
C ALA A 94 13.29 -36.36 18.51
N VAL A 95 13.20 -35.04 18.72
CA VAL A 95 12.76 -34.45 20.00
C VAL A 95 11.35 -34.93 20.36
N HIS A 96 10.43 -34.95 19.40
CA HIS A 96 9.07 -35.45 19.64
C HIS A 96 9.04 -36.96 19.94
N ALA A 97 9.88 -37.77 19.29
CA ALA A 97 10.01 -39.19 19.57
C ALA A 97 10.51 -39.43 21.01
N GLN A 98 11.55 -38.71 21.44
CA GLN A 98 12.10 -38.79 22.80
C GLN A 98 11.08 -38.35 23.85
N HIS A 99 10.35 -37.25 23.60
CA HIS A 99 9.29 -36.78 24.47
C HIS A 99 8.14 -37.80 24.59
N ALA A 100 7.71 -38.40 23.48
CA ALA A 100 6.64 -39.41 23.48
C ALA A 100 7.05 -40.71 24.21
N ALA A 101 8.31 -41.11 24.07
CA ALA A 101 8.90 -42.25 24.76
C ALA A 101 9.18 -42.01 26.26
N HIS A 102 9.09 -40.75 26.72
CA HIS A 102 9.51 -40.33 28.07
C HIS A 102 10.97 -40.70 28.40
N VAL A 103 11.86 -40.53 27.41
CA VAL A 103 13.32 -40.63 27.60
C VAL A 103 13.95 -39.24 27.67
N GLU A 104 15.23 -39.16 28.03
CA GLU A 104 15.98 -37.91 28.01
C GLU A 104 16.03 -37.30 26.60
N ILE A 105 15.80 -35.99 26.49
CA ILE A 105 15.70 -35.28 25.21
C ILE A 105 17.09 -34.81 24.77
N THR A 106 17.94 -35.75 24.35
CA THR A 106 19.31 -35.44 23.89
C THR A 106 19.34 -34.79 22.50
N ALA A 107 18.30 -34.97 21.68
CA ALA A 107 18.24 -34.43 20.32
C ALA A 107 18.22 -32.89 20.25
N GLU A 108 17.89 -32.18 21.34
CA GLU A 108 17.94 -30.72 21.38
C GLU A 108 19.34 -30.15 21.13
N VAL A 109 20.40 -30.89 21.47
CA VAL A 109 21.79 -30.46 21.20
C VAL A 109 22.02 -30.30 19.69
N LEU A 110 21.35 -31.09 18.86
CA LEU A 110 21.47 -30.99 17.40
C LEU A 110 20.87 -29.69 16.85
N HIS A 111 19.88 -29.09 17.52
CA HIS A 111 19.40 -27.76 17.16
C HIS A 111 20.51 -26.71 17.32
N THR A 112 21.32 -26.81 18.37
CA THR A 112 22.42 -25.86 18.59
C THR A 112 23.51 -25.97 17.51
N GLN A 113 23.73 -27.17 16.96
CA GLN A 113 24.63 -27.37 15.83
C GLN A 113 24.11 -26.73 14.54
N LEU A 114 22.81 -26.83 14.26
CA LEU A 114 22.17 -26.22 13.09
C LEU A 114 22.09 -24.70 13.17
N GLU A 115 22.07 -24.15 14.38
CA GLU A 115 21.81 -22.73 14.64
C GLU A 115 23.05 -21.92 15.00
N ARG A 116 24.28 -22.39 14.72
CA ARG A 116 25.51 -21.64 15.03
C ARG A 116 25.38 -20.18 14.54
N PRO A 117 25.32 -19.20 15.47
CA PRO A 117 25.18 -17.80 15.10
C PRO A 117 26.49 -17.31 14.48
N LEU A 118 26.38 -16.52 13.39
CA LEU A 118 27.54 -15.82 12.81
C LEU A 118 28.16 -14.89 13.85
N THR A 119 29.49 -14.91 13.95
CA THR A 119 30.22 -13.91 14.72
C THR A 119 29.98 -12.51 14.14
N ALA A 120 30.21 -11.47 14.95
CA ALA A 120 30.06 -10.09 14.47
C ALA A 120 31.02 -9.79 13.29
N ALA A 121 32.20 -10.40 13.28
CA ALA A 121 33.18 -10.25 12.21
C ALA A 121 32.73 -10.91 10.90
N GLU A 122 32.20 -12.13 10.96
CA GLU A 122 31.66 -12.85 9.80
C GLU A 122 30.44 -12.12 9.20
N ARG A 123 29.53 -11.60 10.04
CA ARG A 123 28.42 -10.75 9.58
C ARG A 123 28.94 -9.50 8.85
N ALA A 124 29.93 -8.82 9.43
CA ALA A 124 30.49 -7.63 8.83
C ALA A 124 31.17 -7.90 7.48
N GLU A 125 31.82 -9.05 7.28
CA GLU A 125 32.37 -9.42 5.97
C GLU A 125 31.27 -9.73 4.97
N LYS A 126 30.25 -10.49 5.35
CA LYS A 126 29.11 -10.79 4.48
C LYS A 126 28.36 -9.53 4.05
N ASP A 127 28.19 -8.58 4.97
CA ASP A 127 27.60 -7.27 4.66
C ASP A 127 28.50 -6.41 3.76
N ARG A 128 29.83 -6.60 3.80
CA ARG A 128 30.75 -5.95 2.84
C ARG A 128 30.63 -6.58 1.47
N GLU A 129 30.58 -7.91 1.39
CA GLU A 129 30.41 -8.64 0.14
C GLU A 129 29.08 -8.31 -0.54
N ALA A 130 27.97 -8.35 0.20
CA ALA A 130 26.66 -7.96 -0.32
C ALA A 130 26.64 -6.52 -0.86
N ARG A 131 27.30 -5.58 -0.17
CA ARG A 131 27.43 -4.20 -0.64
C ARG A 131 28.30 -4.06 -1.90
N ARG A 132 29.32 -4.92 -2.08
CA ARG A 132 30.12 -4.96 -3.31
C ARG A 132 29.28 -5.48 -4.47
N GLU A 133 28.56 -6.58 -4.28
CA GLU A 133 27.67 -7.16 -5.29
C GLU A 133 26.56 -6.19 -5.70
N GLU A 134 25.89 -5.55 -4.72
CA GLU A 134 24.86 -4.54 -4.98
C GLU A 134 25.43 -3.33 -5.75
N ALA A 135 26.64 -2.87 -5.39
CA ALA A 135 27.30 -1.78 -6.10
C ALA A 135 27.69 -2.14 -7.54
N GLU A 136 28.14 -3.37 -7.78
CA GLU A 136 28.46 -3.87 -9.12
C GLU A 136 27.21 -4.05 -9.99
N GLU A 137 26.11 -4.55 -9.42
CA GLU A 137 24.81 -4.61 -10.08
C GLU A 137 24.30 -3.21 -10.43
N GLU A 138 24.31 -2.28 -9.47
CA GLU A 138 23.90 -0.90 -9.70
C GLU A 138 24.76 -0.22 -10.78
N ALA A 139 26.08 -0.45 -10.78
CA ALA A 139 26.98 0.08 -11.81
C ALA A 139 26.64 -0.46 -13.20
N ARG A 140 26.34 -1.77 -13.31
CA ARG A 140 25.89 -2.39 -14.57
C ARG A 140 24.56 -1.81 -15.04
N GLU A 141 23.58 -1.67 -14.15
CA GLU A 141 22.28 -1.11 -14.52
C GLU A 141 22.36 0.38 -14.90
N ARG A 142 23.19 1.16 -14.21
CA ARG A 142 23.47 2.56 -14.58
C ARG A 142 24.13 2.66 -15.95
N ALA A 143 25.10 1.81 -16.24
CA ALA A 143 25.75 1.78 -17.55
C ALA A 143 24.77 1.42 -18.67
N ALA A 144 23.85 0.47 -18.42
CA ALA A 144 22.88 0.02 -19.40
C ALA A 144 21.77 1.05 -19.69
N THR A 145 21.31 1.78 -18.67
CA THR A 145 20.14 2.66 -18.77
C THR A 145 20.46 4.15 -18.81
N GLY A 146 21.66 4.54 -18.37
CA GLY A 146 22.01 5.93 -18.09
C GLY A 146 21.20 6.56 -16.95
N MET A 147 20.54 5.75 -16.11
CA MET A 147 19.65 6.17 -15.04
C MET A 147 20.06 5.54 -13.71
N ASP A 148 19.88 6.26 -12.60
CA ASP A 148 19.96 5.68 -11.24
C ASP A 148 18.74 4.79 -10.92
N ALA A 149 18.81 4.03 -9.83
CA ALA A 149 17.75 3.11 -9.41
C ALA A 149 16.38 3.79 -9.24
N GLU A 150 16.33 5.02 -8.73
CA GLU A 150 15.09 5.75 -8.51
C GLU A 150 14.43 6.19 -9.83
N ASN A 151 15.24 6.66 -10.79
CA ASN A 151 14.76 7.03 -12.13
C ASN A 151 14.37 5.80 -12.94
N ARG A 152 15.08 4.66 -12.81
CA ARG A 152 14.66 3.39 -13.40
C ARG A 152 13.31 2.94 -12.84
N HIS A 153 13.11 3.02 -11.52
CA HIS A 153 11.82 2.73 -10.90
C HIS A 153 10.73 3.69 -11.40
N THR A 154 11.04 4.98 -11.51
CA THR A 154 10.12 6.00 -12.02
C THR A 154 9.71 5.71 -13.47
N ASP A 155 10.66 5.34 -14.35
CA ASP A 155 10.37 4.94 -15.73
C ASP A 155 9.44 3.72 -15.79
N LEU A 156 9.71 2.70 -14.96
CA LEU A 156 8.86 1.51 -14.86
C LEU A 156 7.44 1.86 -14.40
N MET A 157 7.30 2.71 -13.39
CA MET A 157 5.98 3.20 -12.93
C MET A 157 5.27 4.02 -14.00
N ASN A 158 5.99 4.85 -14.77
CA ASN A 158 5.40 5.61 -15.86
C ASN A 158 4.88 4.72 -16.98
N ARG A 159 5.58 3.63 -17.33
CA ARG A 159 5.10 2.63 -18.30
C ARG A 159 3.81 1.97 -17.80
N PHE A 160 3.78 1.56 -16.53
CA PHE A 160 2.58 1.03 -15.90
C PHE A 160 1.40 2.02 -15.95
N TYR A 161 1.64 3.31 -15.68
CA TYR A 161 0.62 4.35 -15.82
C TYR A 161 0.20 4.56 -17.28
N ALA A 162 1.12 4.48 -18.24
CA ALA A 162 0.83 4.62 -19.65
C ALA A 162 -0.10 3.51 -20.14
N GLU A 163 0.20 2.26 -19.79
CA GLU A 163 -0.63 1.08 -20.05
C GLU A 163 -2.07 1.27 -19.56
N HIS A 164 -2.23 1.78 -18.34
CA HIS A 164 -3.55 1.96 -17.75
C HIS A 164 -4.32 3.16 -18.34
N HIS A 165 -3.63 4.27 -18.63
CA HIS A 165 -4.29 5.53 -18.95
C HIS A 165 -4.43 5.82 -20.45
N VAL A 166 -3.48 5.41 -21.30
CA VAL A 166 -3.50 5.73 -22.75
C VAL A 166 -4.73 5.16 -23.46
N PRO A 167 -5.11 3.88 -23.26
CA PRO A 167 -6.35 3.34 -23.86
C PRO A 167 -7.60 4.05 -23.37
N ARG A 168 -7.55 4.70 -22.21
CA ARG A 168 -8.68 5.43 -21.61
C ARG A 168 -8.90 6.80 -22.24
N LEU A 169 -7.87 7.39 -22.85
CA LEU A 169 -7.95 8.66 -23.57
C LEU A 169 -8.75 8.54 -24.87
N GLY A 170 -8.88 7.34 -25.44
CA GLY A 170 -9.58 7.16 -26.71
C GLY A 170 -8.88 7.90 -27.85
N TRP A 171 -7.54 7.94 -27.84
CA TRP A 171 -6.75 8.66 -28.83
C TRP A 171 -6.32 7.75 -29.98
N THR A 172 -6.01 8.39 -31.10
CA THR A 172 -5.37 7.76 -32.26
C THR A 172 -3.99 8.39 -32.49
N ALA A 173 -3.15 7.77 -33.31
CA ALA A 173 -1.87 8.37 -33.72
C ALA A 173 -2.05 9.79 -34.33
N GLY A 174 -3.22 10.07 -34.91
CA GLY A 174 -3.59 11.39 -35.39
C GLY A 174 -3.66 12.45 -34.28
N HIS A 175 -4.13 12.10 -33.09
CA HIS A 175 -4.19 13.01 -31.93
C HIS A 175 -2.78 13.30 -31.38
N VAL A 176 -1.93 12.27 -31.31
CA VAL A 176 -0.53 12.40 -30.88
C VAL A 176 0.21 13.39 -31.77
N ARG A 177 0.11 13.26 -33.11
CA ARG A 177 0.75 14.19 -34.05
C ARG A 177 0.32 15.66 -33.87
N VAL A 178 -0.94 15.91 -33.48
CA VAL A 178 -1.39 17.28 -33.18
C VAL A 178 -0.70 17.82 -31.93
N LEU A 179 -0.59 17.01 -30.88
CA LEU A 179 0.09 17.39 -29.65
C LEU A 179 1.59 17.59 -29.86
N GLU A 180 2.23 16.80 -30.74
CA GLU A 180 3.63 16.99 -31.12
C GLU A 180 3.85 18.30 -31.91
N ALA A 181 2.92 18.63 -32.81
CA ALA A 181 2.94 19.92 -33.49
C ALA A 181 2.79 21.09 -32.48
N ALA A 182 1.93 20.94 -31.47
CA ALA A 182 1.76 21.94 -30.41
C ALA A 182 2.99 22.01 -29.48
N GLY A 183 3.58 20.87 -29.11
CA GLY A 183 4.75 20.79 -28.24
C GLY A 183 6.02 21.36 -28.89
N SER A 184 6.13 21.26 -30.21
CA SER A 184 7.17 21.95 -30.99
C SER A 184 6.86 23.41 -31.29
N GLY A 185 5.75 23.95 -30.78
CA GLY A 185 5.31 25.33 -31.02
C GLY A 185 5.03 25.62 -32.50
N ARG A 186 4.63 24.63 -33.29
CA ARG A 186 4.33 24.78 -34.74
C ARG A 186 2.85 24.72 -35.06
N LEU A 187 2.00 24.44 -34.08
CA LEU A 187 0.55 24.38 -34.27
C LEU A 187 -0.06 25.77 -34.13
N TYR A 188 -0.76 26.23 -35.17
CA TYR A 188 -1.45 27.51 -35.15
C TYR A 188 -2.82 27.44 -35.84
N TRP A 189 -3.65 28.43 -35.54
CA TRP A 189 -5.00 28.59 -36.05
C TRP A 189 -5.12 29.90 -36.81
N LYS A 190 -5.50 29.83 -38.09
CA LYS A 190 -5.68 30.98 -38.99
C LYS A 190 -6.84 30.69 -39.96
N ASP A 191 -7.69 31.68 -40.23
CA ASP A 191 -8.81 31.58 -41.17
C ASP A 191 -9.72 30.36 -40.90
N HIS A 192 -10.04 30.11 -39.63
CA HIS A 192 -10.83 28.95 -39.15
C HIS A 192 -10.22 27.55 -39.43
N THR A 193 -8.97 27.49 -39.88
CA THR A 193 -8.23 26.25 -40.15
C THR A 193 -7.08 26.05 -39.17
N ALA A 194 -6.85 24.78 -38.79
CA ALA A 194 -5.67 24.39 -38.01
C ALA A 194 -4.53 24.01 -38.95
N ARG A 195 -3.35 24.58 -38.74
CA ARG A 195 -2.18 24.37 -39.58
C ARG A 195 -0.95 24.07 -38.75
N GLN A 196 -0.03 23.31 -39.35
CA GLN A 196 1.31 23.06 -38.84
C GLN A 196 2.31 23.88 -39.67
N ALA A 197 3.00 24.79 -39.00
CA ALA A 197 4.13 25.50 -39.56
C ALA A 197 5.29 24.53 -39.89
N ARG A 198 6.09 24.86 -40.91
CA ARG A 198 7.33 24.10 -41.21
C ARG A 198 8.34 24.29 -40.08
N THR A 199 8.54 25.54 -39.69
CA THR A 199 9.51 25.99 -38.69
C THR A 199 8.78 26.69 -37.54
N HIS A 200 9.32 26.59 -36.33
CA HIS A 200 8.85 27.35 -35.17
C HIS A 200 8.90 28.86 -35.48
N GLY A 201 7.84 29.60 -35.14
CA GLY A 201 7.77 31.06 -35.35
C GLY A 201 7.30 31.53 -36.73
N MET A 202 7.15 30.65 -37.73
CA MET A 202 6.65 31.02 -39.07
C MET A 202 5.17 30.68 -39.24
N TRP A 203 4.30 31.69 -39.28
CA TRP A 203 2.84 31.50 -39.28
C TRP A 203 2.18 31.66 -40.65
N GLU A 204 2.98 31.67 -41.71
CA GLU A 204 2.54 31.75 -43.10
C GLU A 204 2.78 30.42 -43.82
N GLY A 205 1.69 29.81 -44.29
CA GLY A 205 1.75 28.52 -44.99
C GLY A 205 1.88 27.29 -44.08
N GLY A 206 2.20 26.13 -44.66
CA GLY A 206 2.31 24.86 -43.94
C GLY A 206 1.12 23.91 -44.11
N ARG A 207 1.26 22.73 -43.50
CA ARG A 207 0.37 21.57 -43.71
C ARG A 207 -0.95 21.76 -42.96
N ARG A 208 -2.07 21.45 -43.61
CA ARG A 208 -3.39 21.39 -42.95
C ARG A 208 -3.43 20.21 -41.98
N ILE A 209 -3.88 20.47 -40.75
CA ILE A 209 -4.15 19.45 -39.73
C ILE A 209 -5.67 19.28 -39.61
N SER A 210 -6.12 18.08 -39.20
CA SER A 210 -7.54 17.83 -38.91
C SER A 210 -8.08 18.84 -37.88
N ARG A 211 -8.99 19.68 -38.35
CA ARG A 211 -9.68 20.69 -37.55
C ARG A 211 -10.43 20.07 -36.37
N GLU A 212 -11.04 18.91 -36.60
CA GLU A 212 -11.85 18.20 -35.60
C GLU A 212 -11.00 17.69 -34.44
N ARG A 213 -9.84 17.07 -34.73
CA ARG A 213 -8.92 16.59 -33.68
C ARG A 213 -8.39 17.75 -32.83
N VAL A 214 -8.04 18.87 -33.48
CA VAL A 214 -7.56 20.07 -32.77
C VAL A 214 -8.66 20.64 -31.87
N LYS A 215 -9.89 20.78 -32.39
CA LYS A 215 -11.05 21.22 -31.58
C LYS A 215 -11.33 20.28 -30.41
N ALA A 216 -11.27 18.97 -30.61
CA ALA A 216 -11.49 17.99 -29.57
C ALA A 216 -10.42 18.06 -28.47
N LEU A 217 -9.14 18.15 -28.84
CA LEU A 217 -8.03 18.30 -27.88
C LEU A 217 -8.07 19.62 -27.11
N PHE A 218 -8.47 20.71 -27.79
CA PHE A 218 -8.69 22.01 -27.16
C PHE A 218 -9.86 21.98 -26.18
N ALA A 219 -11.02 21.44 -26.59
CA ALA A 219 -12.20 21.31 -25.74
C ALA A 219 -11.93 20.47 -24.48
N SER A 220 -11.09 19.43 -24.60
CA SER A 220 -10.68 18.58 -23.48
C SER A 220 -9.46 19.11 -22.71
N ARG A 221 -9.05 20.36 -22.96
CA ARG A 221 -7.98 21.07 -22.24
C ARG A 221 -6.59 20.43 -22.33
N PHE A 222 -6.31 19.68 -23.40
CA PHE A 222 -4.95 19.24 -23.72
C PHE A 222 -4.15 20.33 -24.46
N LEU A 223 -4.87 21.24 -25.11
CA LEU A 223 -4.32 22.42 -25.77
C LEU A 223 -4.88 23.70 -25.13
N CYS A 224 -4.11 24.77 -25.19
CA CYS A 224 -4.53 26.13 -24.87
C CYS A 224 -3.93 27.12 -25.88
N TRP A 225 -4.42 28.36 -25.88
CA TRP A 225 -3.77 29.43 -26.63
C TRP A 225 -2.43 29.78 -25.98
N ALA A 226 -1.39 29.97 -26.78
CA ALA A 226 -0.19 30.66 -26.35
C ALA A 226 -0.48 32.18 -26.24
N ALA A 227 0.43 32.96 -25.65
CA ALA A 227 0.33 34.41 -25.44
C ALA A 227 0.01 35.20 -26.74
N PRO A 228 -0.32 36.51 -26.69
CA PRO A 228 -1.21 37.17 -27.65
C PRO A 228 -0.76 37.05 -29.11
N PRO A 229 -1.72 37.05 -30.05
CA PRO A 229 -1.51 36.67 -31.45
C PRO A 229 -0.45 37.56 -32.13
N ALA A 230 0.61 36.96 -32.64
CA ALA A 230 1.55 37.61 -33.54
C ALA A 230 1.06 37.42 -34.99
N GLY A 231 0.79 38.51 -35.70
CA GLY A 231 0.48 38.46 -37.14
C GLY A 231 -0.85 37.80 -37.53
N GLY A 232 -1.89 37.92 -36.71
CA GLY A 232 -3.24 37.42 -37.02
C GLY A 232 -3.43 35.90 -36.92
N ALA A 233 -2.36 35.15 -36.64
CA ALA A 233 -2.40 33.73 -36.31
C ALA A 233 -2.45 33.52 -34.79
N ARG A 234 -3.26 32.55 -34.33
CA ARG A 234 -3.32 32.17 -32.92
C ARG A 234 -2.56 30.86 -32.70
N VAL A 235 -1.48 30.91 -31.94
CA VAL A 235 -0.63 29.75 -31.66
C VAL A 235 -1.25 28.89 -30.56
N LEU A 236 -1.19 27.56 -30.72
CA LEU A 236 -1.70 26.58 -29.76
C LEU A 236 -0.52 25.88 -29.07
N ALA A 237 -0.56 25.86 -27.74
CA ALA A 237 0.45 25.22 -26.89
C ALA A 237 -0.14 24.06 -26.08
N LEU A 238 0.73 23.17 -25.59
CA LEU A 238 0.34 22.09 -24.69
C LEU A 238 0.06 22.61 -23.29
N THR A 239 -1.05 22.19 -22.71
CA THR A 239 -1.28 22.35 -21.25
C THR A 239 -0.42 21.35 -20.47
N PRO A 240 -0.29 21.48 -19.13
CA PRO A 240 0.36 20.45 -18.31
C PRO A 240 -0.25 19.05 -18.53
N SER A 241 -1.58 18.95 -18.62
CA SER A 241 -2.24 17.67 -18.95
C SER A 241 -1.95 17.19 -20.38
N GLY A 242 -1.83 18.11 -21.34
CA GLY A 242 -1.39 17.81 -22.70
C GLY A 242 0.02 17.22 -22.75
N ARG A 243 0.97 17.83 -22.03
CA ARG A 243 2.36 17.36 -21.93
C ARG A 243 2.45 15.97 -21.32
N THR A 244 1.82 15.75 -20.17
CA THR A 244 1.82 14.43 -19.51
C THR A 244 1.15 13.37 -20.37
N ALA A 245 -0.01 13.65 -20.95
CA ALA A 245 -0.72 12.67 -21.78
C ALA A 245 0.05 12.34 -23.06
N LEU A 246 0.74 13.31 -23.67
CA LEU A 246 1.64 13.06 -24.80
C LEU A 246 2.82 12.16 -24.40
N ALA A 247 3.44 12.42 -23.24
CA ALA A 247 4.54 11.60 -22.77
C ALA A 247 4.11 10.15 -22.48
N LEU A 248 2.98 9.95 -21.80
CA LEU A 248 2.41 8.62 -21.59
C LEU A 248 2.08 7.91 -22.92
N ALA A 249 1.51 8.63 -23.89
CA ALA A 249 1.21 8.06 -25.21
C ALA A 249 2.45 7.62 -25.99
N ARG A 250 3.62 8.24 -25.75
CA ARG A 250 4.90 7.83 -26.32
C ARG A 250 5.47 6.58 -25.66
N LEU A 251 5.25 6.42 -24.35
CA LEU A 251 5.67 5.22 -23.62
C LEU A 251 4.85 3.98 -23.99
N PHE A 252 3.58 4.16 -24.36
CA PHE A 252 2.67 3.05 -24.70
C PHE A 252 1.88 3.31 -26.00
N PRO A 253 2.54 3.37 -27.17
CA PRO A 253 1.89 3.63 -28.46
C PRO A 253 0.87 2.56 -28.85
N GLN A 254 1.06 1.31 -28.41
CA GLN A 254 0.13 0.19 -28.63
C GLN A 254 -1.23 0.40 -27.94
N GLY A 255 -1.33 1.32 -26.97
CA GLY A 255 -2.60 1.70 -26.35
C GLY A 255 -3.43 2.69 -27.17
N LEU A 256 -2.90 3.19 -28.29
CA LEU A 256 -3.61 4.07 -29.21
C LEU A 256 -4.50 3.25 -30.14
N PHE A 257 -5.68 3.79 -30.45
CA PHE A 257 -6.58 3.17 -31.40
C PHE A 257 -6.06 3.34 -32.84
N PRO A 258 -6.26 2.32 -33.70
CA PRO A 258 -5.75 2.34 -35.07
C PRO A 258 -6.39 3.45 -35.91
N ASP A 259 -7.69 3.70 -35.71
CA ASP A 259 -8.47 4.67 -36.46
C ASP A 259 -9.49 5.41 -35.57
N ASP A 260 -10.03 6.52 -36.10
CA ASP A 260 -10.93 7.40 -35.34
C ASP A 260 -12.30 6.76 -35.07
N GLN A 261 -12.75 5.83 -35.92
CA GLN A 261 -14.02 5.10 -35.74
C GLN A 261 -13.91 4.12 -34.58
N THR A 262 -12.85 3.31 -34.52
CA THR A 262 -12.58 2.40 -33.40
C THR A 262 -12.43 3.16 -32.09
N ALA A 263 -11.70 4.30 -32.12
CA ALA A 263 -11.57 5.17 -30.96
C ALA A 263 -12.93 5.73 -30.50
N TYR A 264 -13.78 6.15 -31.45
CA TYR A 264 -15.12 6.64 -31.17
C TYR A 264 -16.01 5.55 -30.57
N LEU A 265 -16.03 4.34 -31.14
CA LEU A 265 -16.81 3.21 -30.63
C LEU A 265 -16.40 2.82 -29.20
N ALA A 266 -15.10 2.80 -28.91
CA ALA A 266 -14.61 2.56 -27.55
C ALA A 266 -15.08 3.64 -26.55
N ARG A 267 -15.09 4.92 -26.96
CA ARG A 267 -15.64 6.00 -26.14
C ARG A 267 -17.16 5.89 -25.98
N TYR A 268 -17.88 5.54 -27.04
CA TYR A 268 -19.33 5.34 -27.03
C TYR A 268 -19.74 4.21 -26.08
N ALA A 269 -19.06 3.07 -26.14
CA ALA A 269 -19.29 1.95 -25.23
C ALA A 269 -19.07 2.34 -23.76
N ARG A 270 -18.06 3.17 -23.47
CA ARG A 270 -17.80 3.69 -22.11
C ARG A 270 -18.80 4.74 -21.64
N ALA A 271 -19.30 5.56 -22.55
CA ALA A 271 -20.30 6.58 -22.27
C ALA A 271 -21.71 5.97 -22.07
N ALA A 272 -21.95 4.75 -22.56
CA ALA A 272 -23.24 4.09 -22.48
C ALA A 272 -23.66 3.86 -21.03
N ARG A 273 -24.59 4.70 -20.54
CA ARG A 273 -25.35 4.49 -19.31
C ARG A 273 -26.80 4.19 -19.64
N ARG A 274 -27.45 3.36 -18.82
CA ARG A 274 -28.84 2.92 -19.02
C ARG A 274 -29.84 4.09 -19.08
N TRP A 275 -29.54 5.20 -18.39
CA TRP A 275 -30.39 6.38 -18.29
C TRP A 275 -30.08 7.48 -19.33
N MET A 276 -29.03 7.35 -20.15
CA MET A 276 -28.68 8.35 -21.17
C MET A 276 -29.40 8.08 -22.48
N THR A 277 -29.88 9.14 -23.14
CA THR A 277 -30.44 9.05 -24.49
C THR A 277 -29.37 8.64 -25.51
N SER A 278 -29.78 8.18 -26.69
CA SER A 278 -28.81 7.80 -27.73
C SER A 278 -27.95 8.99 -28.18
N ASP A 279 -28.51 10.20 -28.23
CA ASP A 279 -27.78 11.38 -28.70
C ASP A 279 -26.83 11.92 -27.63
N ASP A 280 -27.22 11.89 -26.35
CA ASP A 280 -26.30 12.18 -25.24
C ASP A 280 -25.06 11.26 -25.24
N LYS A 281 -25.26 9.98 -25.59
CA LYS A 281 -24.15 9.01 -25.71
C LYS A 281 -23.23 9.36 -26.86
N LYS A 282 -23.78 9.75 -28.02
CA LYS A 282 -22.98 10.21 -29.18
C LYS A 282 -22.19 11.47 -28.84
N ASP A 283 -22.84 12.45 -28.20
CA ASP A 283 -22.21 13.70 -27.78
C ASP A 283 -21.11 13.48 -26.74
N ALA A 284 -21.34 12.59 -25.77
CA ALA A 284 -20.31 12.17 -24.82
C ALA A 284 -19.15 11.46 -25.52
N ALA A 285 -19.42 10.60 -26.51
CA ALA A 285 -18.40 9.88 -27.28
C ALA A 285 -17.57 10.79 -28.21
N ARG A 286 -18.14 11.92 -28.65
CA ARG A 286 -17.41 12.94 -29.42
C ARG A 286 -16.43 13.74 -28.56
N ARG A 287 -16.65 13.83 -27.25
CA ARG A 287 -15.75 14.52 -26.31
C ARG A 287 -14.59 13.60 -25.92
N LEU A 288 -13.36 14.11 -25.96
CA LEU A 288 -12.21 13.35 -25.46
C LEU A 288 -12.22 13.37 -23.92
N PRO A 289 -12.02 12.22 -23.26
CA PRO A 289 -11.86 12.17 -21.82
C PRO A 289 -10.64 13.00 -21.39
N PRO A 290 -10.72 13.77 -20.28
CA PRO A 290 -9.54 14.41 -19.72
C PRO A 290 -8.59 13.35 -19.13
N LEU A 291 -7.31 13.68 -19.03
CA LEU A 291 -6.36 12.86 -18.28
C LEU A 291 -6.79 12.79 -16.80
N GLY A 292 -6.73 11.59 -16.22
CA GLY A 292 -7.04 11.39 -14.80
C GLY A 292 -6.13 12.24 -13.90
N ARG A 293 -6.70 12.84 -12.85
CA ARG A 293 -5.91 13.63 -11.88
C ARG A 293 -4.83 12.81 -11.18
N SER A 294 -5.05 11.50 -11.00
CA SER A 294 -4.04 10.59 -10.45
C SER A 294 -2.83 10.51 -11.38
N ALA A 295 -3.03 10.24 -12.67
CA ALA A 295 -1.97 10.19 -13.67
C ALA A 295 -1.17 11.49 -13.74
N LEU A 296 -1.88 12.64 -13.70
CA LEU A 296 -1.22 13.95 -13.74
C LEU A 296 -0.32 14.22 -12.52
N ARG A 297 -0.68 13.67 -11.34
CA ARG A 297 0.11 13.83 -10.11
C ARG A 297 1.24 12.80 -9.99
N ALA A 298 0.97 11.58 -10.45
CA ALA A 298 1.88 10.45 -10.31
C ALA A 298 2.99 10.45 -11.37
N TYR A 299 2.70 10.95 -12.59
CA TYR A 299 3.70 11.01 -13.64
C TYR A 299 4.83 11.98 -13.30
N ARG A 300 6.06 11.47 -13.33
CA ARG A 300 7.30 12.23 -13.22
C ARG A 300 8.22 11.84 -14.37
N PRO A 301 8.71 12.76 -15.21
CA PRO A 301 9.64 12.38 -16.26
C PRO A 301 10.90 11.78 -15.62
N PRO A 302 11.35 10.58 -16.03
CA PRO A 302 12.62 10.04 -15.56
C PRO A 302 13.74 10.96 -16.08
N VAL A 303 14.78 11.12 -15.27
CA VAL A 303 15.94 11.96 -15.59
C VAL A 303 17.15 11.07 -15.73
N THR A 304 17.93 11.26 -16.79
CA THR A 304 19.18 10.53 -16.97
C THR A 304 20.30 11.13 -16.11
N LEU A 305 21.34 10.36 -15.81
CA LEU A 305 22.51 10.83 -15.07
C LEU A 305 23.18 12.03 -15.78
N ALA A 306 23.22 12.02 -17.11
CA ALA A 306 23.74 13.15 -17.90
C ALA A 306 22.89 14.42 -17.74
N GLU A 307 21.56 14.29 -17.73
CA GLU A 307 20.66 15.42 -17.47
C GLU A 307 20.74 15.91 -16.02
N GLN A 308 20.92 15.01 -15.05
CA GLN A 308 21.15 15.38 -13.66
C GLN A 308 22.46 16.15 -13.51
N GLN A 309 23.54 15.69 -14.14
CA GLN A 309 24.83 16.36 -14.13
C GLN A 309 24.74 17.74 -14.80
N ALA A 310 24.12 17.84 -15.98
CA ALA A 310 23.93 19.14 -16.65
C ALA A 310 23.11 20.12 -15.80
N ARG A 311 22.09 19.65 -15.07
CA ARG A 311 21.34 20.48 -14.13
C ARG A 311 22.18 20.89 -12.92
N ALA A 312 23.00 19.98 -12.39
CA ALA A 312 23.87 20.28 -11.27
C ALA A 312 24.95 21.30 -11.67
N GLU A 313 25.54 21.19 -12.86
CA GLU A 313 26.48 22.15 -13.43
C GLU A 313 25.83 23.51 -13.64
N GLN A 314 24.61 23.55 -14.20
CA GLN A 314 23.87 24.79 -14.37
C GLN A 314 23.52 25.43 -13.02
N GLN A 315 23.05 24.65 -12.04
CA GLN A 315 22.74 25.16 -10.70
C GLN A 315 24.00 25.65 -9.97
N ALA A 316 25.13 24.98 -10.13
CA ALA A 316 26.40 25.42 -9.59
C ALA A 316 26.85 26.73 -10.24
N ALA A 317 26.65 26.90 -11.55
CA ALA A 317 26.91 28.15 -12.25
C ALA A 317 25.99 29.29 -11.79
N ASP A 318 24.67 29.05 -11.73
CA ASP A 318 23.69 30.03 -11.27
C ASP A 318 23.96 30.44 -9.81
N GLN A 319 24.27 29.47 -8.93
CA GLN A 319 24.63 29.73 -7.53
C GLN A 319 25.94 30.53 -7.41
N TRP A 320 26.94 30.21 -8.23
CA TRP A 320 28.19 30.95 -8.28
C TRP A 320 27.99 32.40 -8.71
N GLU A 321 27.10 32.65 -9.68
CA GLU A 321 26.72 34.00 -10.11
C GLU A 321 25.96 34.75 -9.01
N ASP A 322 25.04 34.10 -8.31
CA ASP A 322 24.27 34.69 -7.19
C ASP A 322 25.15 35.01 -5.97
N GLU A 323 26.19 34.21 -5.70
CA GLU A 323 27.17 34.43 -4.62
C GLU A 323 28.25 35.49 -4.98
N GLY A 324 28.14 36.13 -6.15
CA GLY A 324 28.99 37.25 -6.55
C GLY A 324 30.32 36.84 -7.18
N GLY A 325 30.47 35.58 -7.61
CA GLY A 325 31.62 35.09 -8.37
C GLY A 325 32.98 35.25 -7.69
N TYR A 326 33.02 35.34 -6.36
CA TYR A 326 34.25 35.64 -5.63
C TYR A 326 35.10 34.38 -5.42
N CYS A 327 36.18 34.26 -6.19
CA CYS A 327 37.27 33.32 -5.89
C CYS A 327 38.16 33.89 -4.76
N PRO A 328 38.18 33.31 -3.56
CA PRO A 328 39.11 33.73 -2.52
C PRO A 328 40.56 33.50 -3.00
N GLY A 329 41.28 34.59 -3.25
CA GLY A 329 42.68 34.58 -3.69
C GLY A 329 42.96 35.26 -5.04
N VAL A 330 41.93 35.58 -5.83
CA VAL A 330 42.09 36.41 -7.03
C VAL A 330 41.65 37.82 -6.68
N LEU A 331 42.59 38.76 -6.58
CA LEU A 331 42.29 40.18 -6.49
C LEU A 331 41.58 40.61 -7.78
N THR A 332 40.24 40.63 -7.77
CA THR A 332 39.48 41.32 -8.81
C THR A 332 39.98 42.76 -8.87
N PRO A 333 40.46 43.25 -10.03
CA PRO A 333 40.94 44.61 -10.15
C PRO A 333 39.82 45.55 -9.71
N ARG A 334 40.10 46.34 -8.66
CA ARG A 334 39.22 47.38 -8.17
C ARG A 334 38.83 48.26 -9.38
N PRO A 335 37.54 48.33 -9.77
CA PRO A 335 37.16 49.19 -10.87
C PRO A 335 37.60 50.62 -10.52
N ALA A 336 38.30 51.25 -11.47
CA ALA A 336 38.81 52.60 -11.31
C ALA A 336 37.66 53.54 -10.90
N PRO A 337 37.88 54.48 -9.97
CA PRO A 337 36.86 55.43 -9.57
C PRO A 337 36.38 56.19 -10.81
N ALA A 338 35.09 56.03 -11.13
CA ALA A 338 34.46 56.75 -12.22
C ALA A 338 34.58 58.27 -11.95
N PRO A 339 34.94 59.09 -12.95
CA PRO A 339 34.97 60.53 -12.80
C PRO A 339 33.55 61.03 -12.48
N HIS A 340 33.46 61.90 -11.47
CA HIS A 340 32.24 62.56 -11.04
C HIS A 340 31.46 63.16 -12.23
N ALA A 341 30.42 62.46 -12.66
CA ALA A 341 29.40 63.02 -13.54
C ALA A 341 28.47 63.89 -12.69
N ARG A 342 28.49 65.18 -13.00
CA ARG A 342 27.71 66.25 -12.39
C ARG A 342 26.24 65.87 -12.21
N THR A 343 25.79 66.10 -10.98
CA THR A 343 24.40 66.23 -10.55
C THR A 343 23.63 67.15 -11.49
N THR A 344 22.59 66.62 -12.13
CA THR A 344 21.47 67.43 -12.65
C THR A 344 20.24 67.11 -11.79
N PRO A 345 19.50 68.12 -11.32
CA PRO A 345 18.37 67.90 -10.43
C PRO A 345 17.16 67.34 -11.20
N PRO A 346 16.30 66.53 -10.56
CA PRO A 346 15.07 66.06 -11.17
C PRO A 346 14.06 67.20 -11.27
N THR A 347 13.66 67.52 -12.50
CA THR A 347 12.50 68.36 -12.78
C THR A 347 11.24 67.66 -12.30
N VAL A 348 10.69 68.16 -11.19
CA VAL A 348 9.33 67.88 -10.73
C VAL A 348 8.36 68.43 -11.78
N ARG A 349 7.55 67.57 -12.39
CA ARG A 349 6.30 67.96 -13.06
C ARG A 349 5.12 67.36 -12.31
N THR A 350 4.49 68.22 -11.52
CA THR A 350 3.14 68.10 -11.00
C THR A 350 2.18 68.75 -12.01
N ALA A 351 1.17 68.03 -12.47
CA ALA A 351 -0.11 68.54 -13.00
C ALA A 351 -1.05 67.32 -13.12
N ALA A 352 -2.06 67.21 -12.26
CA ALA A 352 -3.42 67.72 -12.46
C ALA A 352 -4.10 67.00 -13.63
N ALA A 353 -4.92 65.98 -13.35
CA ALA A 353 -6.36 66.12 -13.14
C ALA A 353 -7.08 66.55 -14.42
N ASP A 354 -7.70 65.59 -15.11
CA ASP A 354 -9.02 65.75 -15.71
C ASP A 354 -9.62 64.38 -16.02
N SER A 355 -10.68 64.03 -15.28
CA SER A 355 -11.55 62.90 -15.53
C SER A 355 -12.86 63.41 -16.12
N PRO A 356 -13.33 62.91 -17.26
CA PRO A 356 -14.74 62.96 -17.58
C PRO A 356 -15.42 61.70 -17.04
N LYS A 357 -16.37 61.92 -16.12
CA LYS A 357 -17.46 60.98 -15.82
C LYS A 357 -18.23 60.70 -17.11
N ALA A 358 -18.43 59.42 -17.44
CA ALA A 358 -19.55 58.97 -18.24
C ALA A 358 -20.16 57.74 -17.57
N GLU A 359 -21.35 57.94 -17.02
CA GLU A 359 -22.30 56.91 -16.60
C GLU A 359 -22.76 56.12 -17.83
N VAL A 360 -22.64 54.78 -17.82
CA VAL A 360 -23.62 53.90 -18.49
C VAL A 360 -23.76 52.59 -17.71
N ALA A 361 -24.98 52.43 -17.19
CA ALA A 361 -25.78 51.23 -16.95
C ALA A 361 -25.12 49.86 -16.70
N ALA A 362 -25.56 49.28 -15.59
CA ALA A 362 -25.39 47.90 -15.21
C ALA A 362 -25.99 46.90 -16.21
N GLU A 363 -25.23 45.85 -16.54
CA GLU A 363 -25.81 44.54 -16.80
C GLU A 363 -24.87 43.44 -16.30
N SER A 364 -25.27 42.84 -15.17
CA SER A 364 -24.58 41.81 -14.43
C SER A 364 -24.82 40.44 -15.09
N THR A 365 -23.88 39.95 -15.89
CA THR A 365 -23.84 38.54 -16.30
C THR A 365 -22.84 37.78 -15.44
N ALA A 366 -23.39 36.91 -14.59
CA ALA A 366 -22.72 36.13 -13.57
C ALA A 366 -21.58 35.23 -14.11
N ARG A 367 -20.40 35.37 -13.50
CA ARG A 367 -19.29 34.40 -13.57
C ARG A 367 -19.69 33.12 -12.82
N PRO A 368 -19.57 31.91 -13.40
CA PRO A 368 -19.76 30.68 -12.66
C PRO A 368 -18.52 30.41 -11.79
N ARG A 369 -18.60 30.81 -10.52
CA ARG A 369 -17.68 30.33 -9.49
C ARG A 369 -17.83 28.82 -9.38
N PHE A 370 -16.76 28.07 -9.65
CA PHE A 370 -16.70 26.63 -9.43
C PHE A 370 -16.85 26.35 -7.93
N HIS A 371 -18.09 26.05 -7.52
CA HIS A 371 -18.38 25.66 -6.15
C HIS A 371 -17.82 24.24 -5.88
N PRO A 372 -17.17 23.98 -4.73
CA PRO A 372 -16.79 22.64 -4.25
C PRO A 372 -18.00 21.73 -3.93
N GLN A 373 -19.21 22.14 -4.34
CA GLN A 373 -20.46 21.43 -4.15
C GLN A 373 -20.52 20.10 -4.89
N GLY A 374 -19.80 19.86 -5.99
CA GLY A 374 -19.90 18.57 -6.72
C GLY A 374 -19.37 17.34 -5.96
N LEU A 375 -18.23 17.49 -5.27
CA LEU A 375 -17.67 16.43 -4.42
C LEU A 375 -18.46 16.31 -3.11
N ARG A 376 -18.92 17.44 -2.55
CA ARG A 376 -19.85 17.44 -1.41
C ARG A 376 -21.18 16.80 -1.77
N ALA A 377 -21.73 17.05 -2.96
CA ALA A 377 -22.99 16.51 -3.45
C ALA A 377 -22.86 15.02 -3.77
N ARG A 378 -21.72 14.54 -4.26
CA ARG A 378 -21.49 13.09 -4.43
C ARG A 378 -21.33 12.39 -3.09
N ARG A 379 -20.56 12.95 -2.14
CA ARG A 379 -20.50 12.46 -0.75
C ARG A 379 -21.86 12.58 -0.06
N GLN A 380 -22.63 13.63 -0.29
CA GLN A 380 -23.97 13.84 0.26
C GLN A 380 -24.98 12.92 -0.40
N ARG A 381 -24.87 12.59 -1.68
CA ARG A 381 -25.71 11.58 -2.35
C ARG A 381 -25.36 10.17 -1.88
N GLN A 382 -24.09 9.87 -1.64
CA GLN A 382 -23.68 8.60 -1.00
C GLN A 382 -24.15 8.55 0.47
N LYS A 383 -24.00 9.64 1.23
CA LYS A 383 -24.55 9.77 2.59
C LYS A 383 -26.09 9.75 2.62
N ALA A 384 -26.75 10.33 1.63
CA ALA A 384 -28.21 10.33 1.50
C ALA A 384 -28.71 8.95 1.09
N ALA A 385 -28.08 8.29 0.11
CA ALA A 385 -28.37 6.90 -0.23
C ALA A 385 -28.14 5.96 0.96
N ALA A 386 -27.08 6.17 1.74
CA ALA A 386 -26.83 5.46 3.00
C ALA A 386 -27.85 5.78 4.11
N ARG A 387 -28.49 6.96 4.08
CA ARG A 387 -29.62 7.34 4.95
C ARG A 387 -30.97 6.78 4.45
N THR A 388 -31.08 6.47 3.16
CA THR A 388 -32.32 5.96 2.53
C THR A 388 -32.36 4.43 2.52
N LEU A 389 -31.21 3.76 2.67
CA LEU A 389 -31.15 2.34 2.98
C LEU A 389 -31.75 2.14 4.37
N THR A 390 -32.89 1.45 4.38
CA THR A 390 -33.57 0.75 5.48
C THR A 390 -32.77 0.68 6.77
N THR A 391 -33.45 1.03 7.87
CA THR A 391 -33.06 0.82 9.28
C THR A 391 -31.87 -0.11 9.38
N PRO A 392 -30.65 0.41 9.67
CA PRO A 392 -29.47 -0.44 9.77
C PRO A 392 -29.83 -1.58 10.71
N VAL A 393 -29.61 -2.82 10.28
CA VAL A 393 -29.97 -3.99 11.07
C VAL A 393 -29.18 -3.93 12.37
N GLN A 394 -29.78 -3.32 13.40
CA GLN A 394 -29.22 -3.21 14.74
C GLN A 394 -29.45 -4.56 15.39
N ARG A 395 -28.44 -5.43 15.31
CA ARG A 395 -28.49 -6.72 16.03
C ARG A 395 -27.87 -6.54 17.40
N PRO A 396 -28.52 -7.06 18.47
CA PRO A 396 -28.00 -6.93 19.82
C PRO A 396 -26.60 -7.53 19.91
N GLN A 397 -25.71 -6.79 20.57
CA GLN A 397 -24.39 -7.29 20.91
C GLN A 397 -24.58 -8.38 21.97
N ARG A 398 -24.14 -9.61 21.69
CA ARG A 398 -23.89 -10.53 22.80
C ARG A 398 -22.63 -10.05 23.50
N ALA A 399 -22.68 -9.93 24.82
CA ALA A 399 -21.47 -9.74 25.60
C ALA A 399 -20.51 -10.89 25.27
N LEU A 400 -19.21 -10.59 25.14
CA LEU A 400 -18.20 -11.65 25.07
C LEU A 400 -18.35 -12.51 26.31
N THR A 401 -18.41 -13.82 26.12
CA THR A 401 -18.37 -14.75 27.25
C THR A 401 -17.04 -14.60 27.98
N THR A 402 -16.98 -14.99 29.25
CA THR A 402 -15.73 -14.94 30.03
C THR A 402 -14.57 -15.66 29.32
N GLY A 403 -14.85 -16.80 28.67
CA GLY A 403 -13.87 -17.54 27.87
C GLY A 403 -13.35 -16.75 26.66
N GLU A 404 -14.23 -16.00 25.98
CA GLU A 404 -13.85 -15.14 24.86
C GLU A 404 -13.04 -13.93 25.29
N GLN A 405 -13.40 -13.34 26.44
CA GLN A 405 -12.62 -12.25 27.04
C GLN A 405 -11.20 -12.72 27.36
N HIS A 406 -11.04 -13.92 27.95
CA HIS A 406 -9.73 -14.49 28.20
C HIS A 406 -8.93 -14.77 26.91
N ARG A 407 -9.58 -15.21 25.82
CA ARG A 407 -8.90 -15.38 24.52
C ARG A 407 -8.36 -14.05 23.98
N VAL A 408 -9.14 -12.98 24.11
CA VAL A 408 -8.72 -11.62 23.71
C VAL A 408 -7.57 -11.13 24.59
N GLN A 409 -7.63 -11.34 25.90
CA GLN A 409 -6.59 -10.93 26.86
C GLN A 409 -5.25 -11.64 26.64
N ARG A 410 -5.27 -12.89 26.13
CA ARG A 410 -4.05 -13.67 25.85
C ARG A 410 -3.36 -13.29 24.54
N MET A 411 -3.92 -12.38 23.75
CA MET A 411 -3.26 -11.91 22.54
C MET A 411 -1.98 -11.13 22.86
N LYS A 412 -0.96 -11.30 22.01
CA LYS A 412 0.22 -10.42 22.03
C LYS A 412 -0.21 -8.98 21.82
N LEU A 413 0.38 -8.04 22.57
CA LEU A 413 -0.03 -6.63 22.60
C LEU A 413 -0.12 -5.98 21.20
N LEU A 414 0.83 -6.27 20.31
CA LEU A 414 0.83 -5.75 18.94
C LEU A 414 -0.36 -6.31 18.12
N ASN A 415 -0.68 -7.59 18.27
CA ASN A 415 -1.83 -8.21 17.62
C ASN A 415 -3.14 -7.66 18.20
N LEU A 416 -3.19 -7.44 19.51
CA LEU A 416 -4.31 -6.77 20.17
C LEU A 416 -4.52 -5.37 19.57
N GLN A 417 -3.48 -4.53 19.48
CA GLN A 417 -3.55 -3.21 18.85
C GLN A 417 -4.04 -3.29 17.40
N GLY A 418 -3.52 -4.23 16.60
CA GLY A 418 -4.01 -4.46 15.24
C GLY A 418 -5.49 -4.84 15.21
N ALA A 419 -5.91 -5.77 16.07
CA ALA A 419 -7.29 -6.23 16.18
C ALA A 419 -8.26 -5.10 16.54
N LEU A 420 -7.82 -4.22 17.45
CA LEU A 420 -8.55 -3.04 17.91
C LEU A 420 -8.73 -2.01 16.78
N LEU A 421 -7.67 -1.74 16.01
CA LEU A 421 -7.69 -0.83 14.85
C LEU A 421 -8.63 -1.34 13.74
N MET A 422 -8.61 -2.65 13.50
CA MET A 422 -9.44 -3.29 12.47
C MET A 422 -10.87 -3.58 12.92
N GLY A 423 -11.14 -3.60 14.24
CA GLY A 423 -12.45 -3.91 14.79
C GLY A 423 -12.82 -5.39 14.65
N ILE A 424 -11.87 -6.31 14.86
CA ILE A 424 -12.06 -7.77 14.67
C ILE A 424 -12.03 -8.57 15.98
N LEU A 425 -12.17 -7.88 17.11
CA LEU A 425 -12.13 -8.48 18.45
C LEU A 425 -13.39 -9.19 18.87
N ASP A 426 -14.51 -8.85 18.23
CA ASP A 426 -15.76 -9.51 18.48
C ASP A 426 -15.89 -10.69 17.48
N PRO A 427 -16.49 -11.81 17.89
CA PRO A 427 -16.83 -12.89 16.98
C PRO A 427 -17.67 -12.36 15.82
N VAL A 428 -17.48 -12.95 14.62
CA VAL A 428 -18.17 -12.51 13.41
C VAL A 428 -19.68 -12.59 13.67
N PRO A 429 -20.38 -11.44 13.68
CA PRO A 429 -21.72 -11.35 14.25
C PRO A 429 -22.84 -11.57 13.23
N ASN A 430 -22.48 -11.70 11.96
CA ASN A 430 -23.37 -12.13 10.88
C ASN A 430 -22.89 -13.51 10.42
N PRO A 431 -23.75 -14.40 9.89
CA PRO A 431 -23.24 -15.44 9.02
C PRO A 431 -22.46 -14.71 7.92
N SER A 432 -21.17 -14.99 7.83
CA SER A 432 -20.38 -14.61 6.67
C SER A 432 -21.17 -15.04 5.42
N PRO A 433 -21.13 -14.27 4.32
CA PRO A 433 -21.76 -14.71 3.07
C PRO A 433 -21.22 -16.08 2.61
N MET A 434 -20.05 -16.44 3.12
CA MET A 434 -19.44 -17.75 3.06
C MET A 434 -19.69 -18.53 4.36
N SER A 435 -20.21 -19.76 4.27
CA SER A 435 -20.39 -20.62 5.44
C SER A 435 -19.05 -20.96 6.12
N GLU A 436 -19.07 -21.41 7.37
CA GLU A 436 -17.83 -21.80 8.07
C GLU A 436 -17.11 -22.95 7.35
N GLU A 437 -17.86 -23.86 6.74
CA GLU A 437 -17.33 -24.96 5.92
C GLU A 437 -16.62 -24.43 4.66
N GLN A 438 -17.23 -23.47 3.96
CA GLN A 438 -16.61 -22.82 2.81
C GLN A 438 -15.38 -22.00 3.22
N GLY A 439 -15.43 -21.33 4.37
CA GLY A 439 -14.29 -20.61 4.94
C GLY A 439 -13.15 -21.55 5.34
N ALA A 440 -13.47 -22.72 5.89
CA ALA A 440 -12.50 -23.77 6.19
C ALA A 440 -11.83 -24.28 4.91
N TRP A 441 -12.61 -24.54 3.86
CA TRP A 441 -12.08 -24.93 2.55
C TRP A 441 -11.10 -23.89 2.00
N VAL A 442 -11.45 -22.60 2.07
CA VAL A 442 -10.57 -21.52 1.58
C VAL A 442 -9.26 -21.43 2.37
N ARG A 443 -9.33 -21.58 3.69
CA ARG A 443 -8.14 -21.62 4.56
C ARG A 443 -7.25 -22.82 4.23
N GLU A 444 -7.84 -23.97 3.98
CA GLU A 444 -7.10 -25.19 3.67
C GLU A 444 -6.51 -25.19 2.25
N ASN A 445 -7.24 -24.69 1.26
CA ASN A 445 -6.92 -24.92 -0.15
C ASN A 445 -6.42 -23.67 -0.91
N ALA A 446 -6.84 -22.46 -0.52
CA ALA A 446 -6.52 -21.25 -1.29
C ALA A 446 -5.54 -20.31 -0.59
N TRP A 447 -5.59 -20.24 0.75
CA TRP A 447 -4.76 -19.30 1.47
C TRP A 447 -3.30 -19.74 1.55
N PRO A 448 -2.34 -18.86 1.22
CA PRO A 448 -0.95 -19.14 1.47
C PRO A 448 -0.67 -19.23 2.98
N HIS A 449 0.37 -19.98 3.34
CA HIS A 449 0.71 -20.24 4.75
C HIS A 449 0.87 -18.97 5.60
N HIS A 450 1.35 -17.87 5.02
CA HIS A 450 1.48 -16.60 5.76
C HIS A 450 0.11 -15.98 6.13
N MET A 451 -0.92 -16.14 5.29
CA MET A 451 -2.28 -15.69 5.64
C MET A 451 -2.86 -16.53 6.78
N LEU A 452 -2.62 -17.85 6.78
CA LEU A 452 -2.99 -18.72 7.90
C LEU A 452 -2.29 -18.33 9.21
N LYS A 453 -1.00 -17.97 9.14
CA LYS A 453 -0.27 -17.42 10.29
C LYS A 453 -0.83 -16.09 10.78
N ILE A 454 -1.31 -15.24 9.88
CA ILE A 454 -1.93 -13.96 10.26
C ILE A 454 -3.30 -14.23 10.89
N GLU A 455 -4.12 -15.10 10.30
CA GLU A 455 -5.43 -15.51 10.81
C GLU A 455 -5.35 -16.03 12.25
N ALA A 456 -4.40 -16.94 12.50
CA ALA A 456 -4.19 -17.54 13.82
C ALA A 456 -3.76 -16.55 14.91
N LYS A 457 -3.31 -15.33 14.55
CA LYS A 457 -2.96 -14.29 15.53
C LYS A 457 -4.17 -13.66 16.21
N TYR A 458 -5.38 -13.89 15.70
CA TYR A 458 -6.61 -13.25 16.18
C TYR A 458 -7.62 -14.30 16.64
N PRO A 459 -8.26 -14.10 17.81
CA PRO A 459 -9.08 -15.12 18.48
C PRO A 459 -10.35 -15.51 17.70
N PHE A 460 -10.75 -14.67 16.75
CA PHE A 460 -11.91 -14.88 15.89
C PHE A 460 -11.53 -14.71 14.41
N GLY A 461 -10.26 -14.96 14.05
CA GLY A 461 -9.75 -14.79 12.69
C GLY A 461 -9.38 -13.34 12.34
N PHE A 462 -8.43 -13.18 11.42
CA PHE A 462 -7.96 -11.91 10.86
C PHE A 462 -8.85 -11.44 9.72
N ALA A 463 -9.12 -12.33 8.76
CA ALA A 463 -9.84 -11.95 7.56
C ALA A 463 -11.32 -11.75 7.89
N ARG A 464 -11.82 -10.60 7.48
CA ARG A 464 -13.24 -10.31 7.39
C ARG A 464 -13.53 -10.20 5.91
N TRP A 465 -14.47 -11.00 5.42
CA TRP A 465 -14.84 -11.02 4.01
C TRP A 465 -15.51 -9.72 3.59
N SER A 466 -16.01 -8.95 4.57
CA SER A 466 -16.68 -7.69 4.32
C SER A 466 -16.55 -6.74 5.51
N MET A 467 -16.50 -5.42 5.24
CA MET A 467 -16.36 -4.38 6.29
C MET A 467 -17.45 -4.42 7.38
N CYS A 468 -18.62 -4.97 7.07
CA CYS A 468 -19.82 -5.07 7.91
C CYS A 468 -19.73 -6.24 8.89
N GLU A 469 -18.70 -7.08 8.77
CA GLU A 469 -18.32 -8.07 9.77
C GLU A 469 -17.45 -7.49 10.88
N ARG A 470 -17.02 -6.22 10.77
CA ARG A 470 -16.33 -5.53 11.85
C ARG A 470 -17.25 -5.34 13.06
N GLY A 471 -16.69 -5.56 14.23
CA GLY A 471 -17.32 -5.43 15.53
C GLY A 471 -17.23 -4.01 16.10
N THR A 472 -16.94 -3.94 17.39
CA THR A 472 -16.80 -2.70 18.16
C THR A 472 -15.49 -1.98 17.78
N CYS A 473 -15.55 -0.66 17.58
CA CYS A 473 -14.34 0.12 17.33
C CYS A 473 -13.48 0.26 18.59
N TRP A 474 -12.17 0.39 18.40
CA TRP A 474 -11.18 0.61 19.47
C TRP A 474 -11.61 1.60 20.56
N ASN A 475 -12.09 2.78 20.17
CA ASN A 475 -12.49 3.81 21.11
C ASN A 475 -13.66 3.36 21.99
N CYS A 476 -14.64 2.66 21.41
CA CYS A 476 -15.74 2.13 22.22
C CYS A 476 -15.34 0.95 23.09
N TRP A 477 -14.43 0.09 22.62
CA TRP A 477 -13.93 -1.04 23.41
C TRP A 477 -13.16 -0.57 24.65
N THR A 478 -12.44 0.55 24.55
CA THR A 478 -11.74 1.20 25.67
C THR A 478 -12.63 2.09 26.53
N ASN A 479 -13.95 1.97 26.43
CA ASN A 479 -14.95 2.83 27.09
C ASN A 479 -14.82 4.33 26.76
N ARG A 480 -14.13 4.69 25.67
CA ARG A 480 -14.04 6.05 25.10
C ARG A 480 -15.11 6.27 24.03
N CYS A 481 -16.37 6.08 24.44
CA CYS A 481 -17.54 6.29 23.58
C CYS A 481 -17.66 7.74 23.06
N ASP A 482 -17.02 8.71 23.74
CA ASP A 482 -16.84 10.09 23.30
C ASP A 482 -16.07 10.18 21.98
N LEU A 483 -15.14 9.25 21.74
CA LEU A 483 -14.30 9.16 20.54
C LEU A 483 -14.79 8.11 19.54
N CYS A 484 -16.03 7.62 19.63
CA CYS A 484 -16.52 6.61 18.70
C CYS A 484 -16.29 7.03 17.23
N VAL A 485 -15.62 6.18 16.44
CA VAL A 485 -15.28 6.45 15.03
C VAL A 485 -16.49 6.92 14.21
N HIS A 486 -17.65 6.29 14.36
CA HIS A 486 -18.85 6.68 13.61
C HIS A 486 -19.57 7.91 14.15
N ARG A 487 -19.32 8.26 15.41
CA ARG A 487 -19.73 9.56 15.96
C ARG A 487 -18.88 10.68 15.35
N GLN A 488 -17.57 10.48 15.26
CA GLN A 488 -16.66 11.43 14.62
C GLN A 488 -16.94 11.60 13.13
N GLN A 489 -17.36 10.54 12.45
CA GLN A 489 -17.67 10.54 11.02
C GLN A 489 -19.10 11.01 10.69
N ASP A 490 -19.96 11.15 11.71
CA ASP A 490 -21.40 11.45 11.58
C ASP A 490 -22.07 10.52 10.55
N GLY A 491 -21.95 9.21 10.80
CA GLY A 491 -22.50 8.17 9.93
C GLY A 491 -21.74 6.84 9.97
N PRO A 492 -22.28 5.80 9.31
CA PRO A 492 -21.58 4.54 9.16
C PRO A 492 -20.44 4.65 8.16
N THR A 493 -19.48 3.74 8.28
CA THR A 493 -18.55 3.47 7.18
C THR A 493 -19.26 2.63 6.13
N VAL A 494 -19.35 3.16 4.91
CA VAL A 494 -19.93 2.44 3.77
C VAL A 494 -18.79 2.02 2.87
N ASP A 495 -18.60 0.70 2.77
CA ASP A 495 -17.65 0.10 1.86
C ASP A 495 -18.30 -0.16 0.50
N ASN A 496 -17.49 -0.13 -0.56
CA ASN A 496 -17.95 -0.44 -1.91
C ASN A 496 -18.13 -1.96 -2.14
N ASN A 497 -17.93 -2.77 -1.09
CA ASN A 497 -18.14 -4.21 -1.09
C ASN A 497 -17.32 -4.90 -2.19
N THR A 498 -16.07 -4.46 -2.33
CA THR A 498 -15.09 -5.07 -3.24
C THR A 498 -13.81 -5.35 -2.49
N ASP A 499 -13.38 -6.60 -2.52
CA ASP A 499 -12.07 -7.01 -2.03
C ASP A 499 -11.31 -7.74 -3.15
N TRP A 500 -10.07 -8.14 -2.89
CA TRP A 500 -9.21 -8.83 -3.84
C TRP A 500 -8.90 -10.24 -3.35
N ILE A 501 -9.02 -11.21 -4.24
CA ILE A 501 -8.53 -12.56 -4.02
C ILE A 501 -7.08 -12.61 -4.49
N TYR A 502 -6.22 -13.16 -3.65
CA TYR A 502 -4.81 -13.34 -3.94
C TYR A 502 -4.52 -14.81 -4.21
N SER A 503 -3.60 -15.11 -5.14
CA SER A 503 -3.04 -16.45 -5.34
C SER A 503 -2.18 -16.86 -4.15
N THR A 504 -1.82 -18.14 -4.09
CA THR A 504 -0.82 -18.67 -3.16
C THR A 504 0.56 -17.99 -3.29
N THR A 505 0.83 -17.35 -4.43
CA THR A 505 2.04 -16.56 -4.70
C THR A 505 1.87 -15.06 -4.41
N GLY A 506 0.70 -14.62 -3.91
CA GLY A 506 0.42 -13.23 -3.54
C GLY A 506 -0.05 -12.33 -4.68
N HIS A 507 -0.32 -12.88 -5.88
CA HIS A 507 -0.83 -12.10 -7.02
C HIS A 507 -2.34 -11.90 -6.91
N VAL A 508 -2.85 -10.73 -7.26
CA VAL A 508 -4.30 -10.50 -7.34
C VAL A 508 -4.86 -11.31 -8.51
N ILE A 509 -5.74 -12.27 -8.23
CA ILE A 509 -6.34 -13.16 -9.24
C ILE A 509 -7.79 -12.80 -9.57
N ALA A 510 -8.52 -12.17 -8.64
CA ALA A 510 -9.90 -11.77 -8.88
C ALA A 510 -10.34 -10.65 -7.94
N GLN A 511 -11.38 -9.90 -8.33
CA GLN A 511 -12.13 -9.04 -7.43
C GLN A 511 -13.26 -9.86 -6.78
N PHE A 512 -13.27 -9.92 -5.45
CA PHE A 512 -14.33 -10.55 -4.67
C PHE A 512 -15.43 -9.53 -4.37
N ILE A 513 -16.68 -9.88 -4.68
CA ILE A 513 -17.86 -9.09 -4.31
C ILE A 513 -18.63 -9.91 -3.27
N PRO A 514 -18.52 -9.57 -1.96
CA PRO A 514 -19.07 -10.40 -0.88
C PRO A 514 -20.59 -10.56 -0.91
N ARG A 515 -21.31 -9.70 -1.65
CA ARG A 515 -22.77 -9.79 -1.80
C ARG A 515 -23.17 -9.85 -3.27
N PRO A 516 -23.92 -10.89 -3.70
CA PRO A 516 -24.31 -11.09 -5.10
C PRO A 516 -25.02 -9.88 -5.72
N ASN A 517 -25.80 -9.14 -4.92
CA ASN A 517 -26.58 -7.98 -5.37
C ASN A 517 -25.80 -6.66 -5.39
N SER A 518 -24.49 -6.67 -5.12
CA SER A 518 -23.66 -5.46 -5.00
C SER A 518 -24.17 -4.45 -3.96
N GLU A 519 -24.93 -4.92 -2.97
CA GLU A 519 -25.37 -4.09 -1.86
C GLU A 519 -24.16 -3.56 -1.10
N PRO A 520 -24.09 -2.25 -0.80
CA PRO A 520 -22.95 -1.68 -0.09
C PRO A 520 -22.90 -2.27 1.31
N CYS A 521 -21.69 -2.63 1.73
CA CYS A 521 -21.46 -3.20 3.04
C CYS A 521 -21.28 -2.04 4.05
N VAL A 522 -22.24 -1.92 4.95
CA VAL A 522 -22.34 -0.80 5.90
C VAL A 522 -21.88 -1.26 7.28
N TRP A 523 -20.80 -0.68 7.78
CA TRP A 523 -20.31 -0.93 9.13
C TRP A 523 -20.75 0.18 10.08
N TRP A 524 -21.41 -0.23 11.16
CA TRP A 524 -21.61 0.56 12.36
C TRP A 524 -20.91 -0.11 13.55
N CYS A 525 -20.02 0.63 14.19
CA CYS A 525 -19.50 0.34 15.52
C CYS A 525 -20.66 0.02 16.46
N ARG A 526 -20.57 -1.15 17.08
CA ARG A 526 -21.69 -1.81 17.77
C ARG A 526 -21.90 -1.38 19.22
N CYS A 527 -21.07 -0.50 19.75
CA CYS A 527 -21.26 0.01 21.12
C CYS A 527 -22.61 0.71 21.29
N ALA A 528 -23.15 0.67 22.52
CA ALA A 528 -24.44 1.27 22.87
C ALA A 528 -24.48 2.81 22.84
N CYS A 529 -23.34 3.48 22.57
CA CYS A 529 -23.32 4.93 22.57
C CYS A 529 -24.13 5.53 21.40
N ALA A 530 -24.78 6.67 21.67
CA ALA A 530 -25.46 7.46 20.66
C ALA A 530 -24.47 7.82 19.53
N LYS A 531 -24.83 7.44 18.29
CA LYS A 531 -24.01 7.69 17.10
C LYS A 531 -24.17 9.09 16.53
N THR A 532 -25.30 9.71 16.82
CA THR A 532 -25.67 11.05 16.42
C THR A 532 -25.94 11.90 17.66
N GLY A 533 -25.80 13.22 17.53
CA GLY A 533 -26.06 14.16 18.62
C GLY A 533 -24.83 14.58 19.43
N PRO A 534 -24.98 15.58 20.32
CA PRO A 534 -23.87 16.20 21.02
C PRO A 534 -23.15 15.20 21.93
N THR A 535 -21.82 15.23 21.87
CA THR A 535 -20.94 15.05 23.04
C THR A 535 -21.60 14.75 24.39
N PRO A 536 -21.89 13.52 24.90
CA PRO A 536 -22.28 13.39 26.29
C PRO A 536 -21.13 13.99 27.10
N THR A 537 -21.43 15.06 27.81
CA THR A 537 -20.53 15.68 28.77
C THR A 537 -20.10 14.60 29.75
N LYS A 538 -18.80 14.52 30.00
CA LYS A 538 -18.15 13.39 30.69
C LYS A 538 -18.86 13.00 32.00
N SER A 539 -18.87 11.68 32.21
CA SER A 539 -19.17 10.90 33.41
C SER A 539 -20.60 10.97 33.97
N ARG A 540 -21.41 9.96 33.62
CA ARG A 540 -22.21 9.26 34.64
C ARG A 540 -21.20 8.48 35.47
N GLU A 541 -20.79 9.09 36.58
CA GLU A 541 -20.15 8.43 37.69
C GLU A 541 -20.92 7.14 37.99
N ARG A 542 -20.20 6.02 38.06
CA ARG A 542 -20.78 4.71 38.28
C ARG A 542 -21.39 4.75 39.69
N GLN A 543 -22.71 4.95 39.79
CA GLN A 543 -23.44 4.80 41.03
C GLN A 543 -23.08 3.41 41.58
N PRO A 544 -22.44 3.31 42.75
CA PRO A 544 -22.22 2.02 43.38
C PRO A 544 -23.58 1.40 43.66
N ASP A 545 -23.68 0.11 43.38
CA ASP A 545 -24.83 -0.73 43.66
C ASP A 545 -25.26 -0.51 45.13
N GLN A 546 -26.44 0.05 45.32
CA GLN A 546 -27.03 0.16 46.65
C GLN A 546 -27.53 -1.22 47.06
N GLY A 547 -26.78 -1.85 47.97
CA GLY A 547 -27.33 -2.69 49.03
C GLY A 547 -27.62 -4.15 48.69
N GLN A 548 -26.69 -5.03 49.03
CA GLN A 548 -27.05 -6.18 49.86
C GLN A 548 -26.22 -6.13 51.16
N PRO A 549 -26.87 -6.21 52.33
CA PRO A 549 -26.18 -6.15 53.62
C PRO A 549 -25.51 -7.51 53.89
N TYR A 550 -24.21 -7.47 54.15
CA TYR A 550 -23.50 -8.56 54.80
C TYR A 550 -23.38 -8.20 56.27
N ASP A 551 -24.01 -9.00 57.12
CA ASP A 551 -23.86 -8.94 58.55
C ASP A 551 -22.39 -9.22 58.93
N ASN A 552 -21.83 -8.31 59.71
CA ASN A 552 -20.57 -8.52 60.40
C ASN A 552 -20.80 -9.45 61.59
N GLU A 553 -19.86 -10.38 61.84
CA GLU A 553 -19.29 -10.56 63.18
C GLU A 553 -17.82 -11.03 63.12
N PRO A 554 -17.03 -10.77 64.18
CA PRO A 554 -15.58 -10.56 64.09
C PRO A 554 -14.73 -11.60 64.85
N GLY A 555 -13.44 -11.62 64.55
CA GLY A 555 -12.39 -12.28 65.35
C GLY A 555 -11.11 -12.44 64.52
N ALA A 556 -10.06 -11.64 64.76
CA ALA A 556 -8.92 -12.00 65.63
C ALA A 556 -8.20 -13.28 65.10
N ASP A 557 -6.92 -13.33 64.77
CA ASP A 557 -5.79 -12.53 65.22
C ASP A 557 -4.55 -12.82 64.33
N THR A 558 -3.66 -11.82 64.29
CA THR A 558 -2.18 -11.89 64.24
C THR A 558 -1.38 -12.37 63.02
N ALA A 559 -0.42 -11.49 62.69
CA ALA A 559 0.95 -11.71 62.23
C ALA A 559 1.14 -12.25 60.79
N GLY A 560 1.97 -11.67 59.93
CA GLY A 560 2.94 -10.59 60.05
C GLY A 560 3.87 -10.68 58.84
N GLY A 561 4.62 -9.62 58.54
CA GLY A 561 5.90 -9.77 57.84
C GLY A 561 6.08 -9.04 56.51
N TYR A 562 6.79 -7.93 56.64
CA TYR A 562 7.85 -7.42 55.76
C TYR A 562 7.52 -6.66 54.48
N ALA A 563 7.74 -5.35 54.63
CA ALA A 563 8.08 -4.36 53.64
C ALA A 563 9.37 -4.70 52.85
N SER A 564 9.41 -4.24 51.60
CA SER A 564 10.64 -3.80 50.97
C SER A 564 10.40 -2.54 50.16
N ASP A 565 10.90 -1.44 50.72
CA ASP A 565 11.25 -0.20 50.06
C ASP A 565 12.11 -0.44 48.82
N ARG A 566 11.87 0.35 47.76
CA ARG A 566 12.94 0.93 46.94
C ARG A 566 12.39 2.04 46.05
N ASN A 567 12.67 3.27 46.45
CA ASN A 567 12.57 4.43 45.59
C ASN A 567 13.93 5.13 45.52
N GLN A 568 14.23 5.61 44.31
CA GLN A 568 15.17 6.69 43.95
C GLN A 568 16.68 6.50 44.16
N LYS A 569 17.40 6.70 43.04
CA LYS A 569 18.38 7.79 42.95
C LYS A 569 18.61 8.20 41.50
N ALA A 570 18.63 9.51 41.29
CA ALA A 570 19.08 10.22 40.11
C ALA A 570 20.42 10.93 40.42
N LEU A 571 21.09 11.34 39.35
CA LEU A 571 22.24 12.27 39.26
C LEU A 571 23.63 11.68 39.57
N PHE A 572 24.36 11.32 38.51
CA PHE A 572 25.52 12.08 38.02
C PHE A 572 25.57 12.02 36.49
#